data_AF-A0A7J6VQ05-F1
#
_entry.id   AF-A0A7J6VQ05-F1
#
_cell.length_a   1.000
_cell.length_b   1.000
_cell.length_c   1.000
_cell.angle_alpha   90.00
_cell.angle_beta   90.00
_cell.angle_gamma   90.00
#
_symmetry.space_group_name_H-M   'P 1'
#
loop_
_entity.id
_entity.type
_entity.pdbx_description
1 polymer ?
#
loop_
_entity_poly.entity_id
_entity_poly.type
_entity_poly.pdbx_seq_one_letter_code
_entity_poly.pdbx_strand_id
1 'polypeptide(L)'
;MEPGISCCHFLHCKGGSFNLCPDTKFFATPPVHGSLANQVVHPADLCFKLPDNMSLEEVAMCEPLSVGVHACHRANVNAEANVLILGAGPIGLVTMLTARA
;
A
#
# COMPACT_ATOMS: atom_id res chain seq x y z
N MET A 1 -5.17 0.76 7.15
CA MET A 1 -5.35 -0.71 7.22
C MET A 1 -4.67 -1.29 6.00
N GLU A 2 -3.78 -2.27 6.17
CA GLU A 2 -3.14 -2.98 5.05
C GLU A 2 -4.12 -4.00 4.44
N PRO A 3 -4.55 -3.86 3.18
CA PRO A 3 -5.51 -4.78 2.56
C PRO A 3 -4.95 -6.19 2.29
N GLY A 4 -3.62 -6.34 2.18
CA GLY A 4 -2.94 -7.59 1.86
C GLY A 4 -2.53 -8.39 3.10
N ILE A 5 -3.26 -9.47 3.38
CA ILE A 5 -2.97 -10.38 4.49
C ILE A 5 -2.07 -11.52 3.98
N SER A 6 -0.83 -11.56 4.45
CA SER A 6 0.13 -12.63 4.10
C SER A 6 0.07 -13.82 5.08
N CYS A 7 0.68 -14.96 4.72
CA CYS A 7 0.70 -16.16 5.58
C CYS A 7 1.71 -16.10 6.75
N CYS A 8 2.58 -15.09 6.78
CA CYS A 8 3.62 -14.86 7.79
C CYS A 8 4.70 -15.96 7.97
N HIS A 9 4.63 -17.09 7.26
CA HIS A 9 5.57 -18.21 7.43
C HIS A 9 6.45 -18.49 6.21
N PHE A 10 6.03 -18.05 5.01
CA PHE A 10 6.75 -18.30 3.76
C PHE A 10 8.05 -17.50 3.65
N LEU A 11 8.96 -17.94 2.78
CA LEU A 11 10.30 -17.35 2.61
C LEU A 11 10.24 -15.83 2.34
N HIS A 12 9.35 -15.40 1.44
CA HIS A 12 9.18 -13.97 1.12
C HIS A 12 8.62 -13.16 2.30
N CYS A 13 7.69 -13.73 3.08
CA CYS A 13 7.17 -13.09 4.29
C CYS A 13 8.29 -12.87 5.32
N LYS A 14 9.12 -13.89 5.56
CA LYS A 14 10.26 -13.78 6.47
C LYS A 14 11.35 -12.84 5.96
N GLY A 15 11.49 -12.70 4.65
CA GLY A 15 12.39 -11.76 3.99
C GLY A 15 11.85 -10.34 3.84
N GLY A 16 10.70 -10.00 4.45
CA GLY A 16 10.11 -8.66 4.39
C GLY A 16 9.40 -8.30 3.08
N SER A 17 9.34 -9.23 2.12
CA SER A 17 8.61 -9.08 0.84
C SER A 17 7.26 -9.78 0.89
N PHE A 18 6.47 -9.51 1.92
CA PHE A 18 5.19 -10.20 2.17
C PHE A 18 4.16 -10.01 1.05
N ASN A 19 4.28 -8.92 0.27
CA ASN A 19 3.47 -8.65 -0.91
C ASN A 19 3.63 -9.72 -2.02
N LEU A 20 4.68 -10.55 -1.97
CA LEU A 20 4.92 -11.67 -2.88
C LEU A 20 4.47 -13.03 -2.31
N CYS A 21 3.75 -13.04 -1.19
CA CYS A 21 3.23 -14.27 -0.60
C CYS A 21 2.23 -14.94 -1.56
N PRO A 22 2.40 -16.23 -1.92
CA PRO A 22 1.49 -16.93 -2.83
C PRO A 22 0.09 -17.13 -2.21
N ASP A 23 0.02 -17.24 -0.88
CA ASP A 23 -1.22 -17.40 -0.13
C ASP A 23 -1.80 -16.06 0.36
N THR A 24 -1.44 -14.94 -0.29
CA THR A 24 -1.96 -13.62 0.06
C THR A 24 -3.48 -13.59 -0.09
N LYS A 25 -4.16 -13.10 0.95
CA LYS A 25 -5.58 -12.71 0.88
C LYS A 25 -5.64 -11.19 0.76
N PHE A 26 -6.02 -10.72 -0.41
CA PHE A 26 -6.11 -9.28 -0.69
C PHE A 26 -7.58 -8.87 -0.81
N PHE A 27 -7.99 -7.83 -0.10
CA PHE A 27 -9.36 -7.33 -0.16
C PHE A 27 -9.83 -7.07 -1.61
N ALA A 28 -11.07 -7.49 -1.89
CA ALA A 28 -11.71 -7.38 -3.21
C ALA A 28 -11.03 -8.17 -4.35
N THR A 29 -10.07 -9.05 -4.05
CA THR A 29 -9.54 -10.01 -5.04
C THR A 29 -10.22 -11.36 -4.84
N PRO A 30 -10.98 -11.89 -5.82
CA PRO A 30 -11.68 -13.17 -5.66
C PRO A 30 -10.73 -14.29 -5.19
N PRO A 31 -11.12 -15.09 -4.16
CA PRO A 31 -12.44 -15.18 -3.54
C PRO A 31 -12.67 -14.27 -2.31
N VAL A 32 -11.76 -13.34 -2.03
CA VAL A 32 -11.75 -12.52 -0.81
C VAL A 32 -12.67 -11.31 -0.95
N HIS A 33 -13.54 -11.08 0.04
CA HIS A 33 -14.41 -9.90 0.09
C HIS A 33 -13.61 -8.60 0.26
N GLY A 34 -14.17 -7.50 -0.22
CA GLY A 34 -13.63 -6.15 0.00
C GLY A 34 -14.06 -5.55 1.34
N SER A 35 -13.71 -4.27 1.53
CA SER A 35 -14.00 -3.51 2.75
C SER A 35 -15.10 -2.45 2.59
N LEU A 36 -15.79 -2.39 1.45
CA LEU A 36 -16.94 -1.50 1.25
C LEU A 36 -18.16 -2.03 2.02
N ALA A 37 -18.14 -1.84 3.34
CA ALA A 37 -19.15 -2.27 4.29
C ALA A 37 -19.11 -1.38 5.54
N ASN A 38 -20.18 -1.36 6.33
CA ASN A 38 -20.22 -0.59 7.58
C ASN A 38 -19.28 -1.14 8.65
N GLN A 39 -18.90 -2.41 8.57
CA GLN A 39 -18.02 -3.09 9.51
C GLN A 39 -17.18 -4.14 8.77
N VAL A 40 -15.91 -4.28 9.18
CA VAL A 40 -14.96 -5.24 8.63
C VAL A 40 -14.14 -5.83 9.77
N VAL A 41 -13.94 -7.15 9.76
CA VAL A 41 -13.00 -7.83 10.66
C VAL A 41 -11.64 -7.90 9.98
N HIS A 42 -10.60 -7.44 10.67
CA HIS A 42 -9.25 -7.39 10.11
C HIS A 42 -8.19 -7.67 11.19
N PRO A 43 -7.04 -8.30 10.84
CA PRO A 43 -5.95 -8.52 11.79
C PRO A 43 -5.42 -7.21 12.39
N ALA A 44 -5.22 -7.20 13.71
CA ALA A 44 -4.88 -5.98 14.44
C ALA A 44 -3.47 -5.45 14.08
N ASP A 45 -2.54 -6.33 13.73
CA ASP A 45 -1.18 -6.02 13.29
C ASP A 45 -1.13 -5.31 11.93
N LEU A 46 -2.20 -5.41 11.15
CA LEU A 46 -2.38 -4.73 9.86
C LEU A 46 -3.24 -3.45 9.97
N CYS A 47 -3.63 -3.08 11.19
CA CYS A 47 -4.36 -1.85 11.51
C CYS A 47 -3.42 -0.81 12.11
N PHE A 48 -2.99 0.15 11.28
CA PHE A 48 -2.10 1.23 11.71
C PHE A 48 -2.86 2.33 12.46
N LYS A 49 -2.30 2.76 13.61
CA LYS A 49 -2.84 3.88 14.39
C LYS A 49 -2.66 5.19 13.63
N LEU A 50 -3.71 5.99 13.62
CA LEU A 50 -3.73 7.29 12.93
C LEU A 50 -3.22 8.40 13.85
N PRO A 51 -2.49 9.39 13.32
CA PRO A 51 -2.25 10.65 14.01
C PRO A 51 -3.55 11.42 14.21
N ASP A 52 -3.67 12.16 15.32
CA ASP A 52 -4.89 12.91 15.66
C ASP A 52 -5.20 14.05 14.67
N ASN A 53 -4.21 14.48 13.89
CA ASN A 53 -4.30 15.59 12.94
C ASN A 53 -4.60 15.17 11.50
N MET A 54 -4.96 13.91 11.24
CA MET A 54 -5.25 13.39 9.89
C MET A 54 -6.72 12.99 9.76
N SER A 55 -7.37 13.43 8.68
CA SER A 55 -8.76 13.08 8.37
C SER A 55 -8.88 11.64 7.84
N LEU A 56 -10.08 11.04 7.95
CA LEU A 56 -10.33 9.69 7.42
C LEU A 56 -10.17 9.62 5.89
N GLU A 57 -10.47 10.71 5.18
CA GLU A 57 -10.32 10.79 3.73
C GLU A 57 -8.83 10.75 3.32
N GLU A 58 -7.98 11.49 4.01
CA GLU A 58 -6.52 11.45 3.79
C GLU A 58 -5.95 10.07 4.11
N VAL A 59 -6.42 9.44 5.19
CA VAL A 59 -6.00 8.09 5.58
C VAL A 59 -6.43 7.04 4.56
N ALA A 60 -7.60 7.20 3.95
CA ALA A 60 -8.05 6.31 2.88
C ALA A 60 -7.07 6.34 1.68
N MET A 61 -6.39 7.47 1.46
CA MET A 61 -5.38 7.62 0.42
C MET A 61 -4.02 6.98 0.76
N CYS A 62 -3.81 6.48 1.99
CA CYS A 62 -2.56 5.82 2.34
C CYS A 62 -2.29 4.56 1.51
N GLU A 63 -3.33 3.80 1.14
CA GLU A 63 -3.17 2.60 0.32
C GLU A 63 -2.61 2.93 -1.07
N PRO A 64 -3.24 3.78 -1.90
CA PRO A 64 -2.68 4.11 -3.21
C PRO A 64 -1.36 4.85 -3.10
N LEU A 65 -1.15 5.68 -2.07
CA LEU A 65 0.13 6.34 -1.83
C LEU A 65 1.26 5.34 -1.56
N SER A 66 0.98 4.27 -0.80
CA SER A 66 1.96 3.22 -0.52
C SER A 66 2.46 2.52 -1.80
N VAL A 67 1.62 2.43 -2.84
CA VAL A 67 2.02 1.94 -4.16
C VAL A 67 3.06 2.87 -4.80
N GLY A 68 2.86 4.18 -4.70
CA GLY A 68 3.84 5.19 -5.13
C GLY A 68 5.16 5.07 -4.37
N VAL A 69 5.10 4.97 -3.04
CA VAL A 69 6.27 4.74 -2.16
C VAL A 69 7.03 3.49 -2.57
N HIS A 70 6.32 2.38 -2.78
CA HIS A 70 6.92 1.13 -3.20
C HIS A 70 7.60 1.25 -4.58
N ALA A 71 6.97 1.93 -5.54
CA ALA A 71 7.54 2.15 -6.87
C ALA A 71 8.82 2.98 -6.82
N CYS A 72 8.81 4.11 -6.09
CA CYS A 72 9.98 4.97 -5.90
C CYS A 72 11.13 4.24 -5.20
N HIS A 73 10.82 3.48 -4.14
CA HIS A 73 11.82 2.68 -3.42
C HIS A 73 12.47 1.62 -4.33
N ARG A 74 11.66 0.90 -5.14
CA ARG A 74 12.19 -0.09 -6.09
C ARG A 74 13.02 0.53 -7.21
N ALA A 75 12.69 1.74 -7.63
CA ALA A 75 13.45 2.49 -8.63
C ALA A 75 14.65 3.24 -8.02
N ASN A 76 14.88 3.14 -6.70
CA ASN A 76 15.91 3.86 -5.96
C ASN A 76 15.89 5.39 -6.22
N VAL A 77 14.68 5.96 -6.29
CA VAL A 77 14.48 7.40 -6.44
C VAL A 77 15.06 8.11 -5.23
N ASN A 78 15.87 9.13 -5.49
CA ASN A 78 16.54 9.96 -4.50
C ASN A 78 16.59 11.41 -5.01
N ALA A 79 17.14 12.33 -4.22
CA ALA A 79 17.12 13.77 -4.52
C ALA A 79 17.83 14.16 -5.83
N GLU A 80 18.71 13.31 -6.36
CA GLU A 80 19.44 13.56 -7.61
C GLU A 80 18.77 12.90 -8.83
N ALA A 81 17.69 12.14 -8.61
CA ALA A 81 17.04 11.38 -9.66
C ALA A 81 16.20 12.28 -10.58
N ASN A 82 16.40 12.13 -11.89
CA ASN A 82 15.46 12.64 -12.89
C ASN A 82 14.41 11.57 -13.19
N VAL A 83 13.15 11.85 -12.86
CA VAL A 83 12.06 10.86 -12.94
C VAL A 83 11.09 11.23 -14.05
N LEU A 84 10.81 10.29 -14.96
CA LEU A 84 9.74 10.38 -15.95
C LEU A 84 8.52 9.60 -15.47
N ILE A 85 7.36 10.26 -15.37
CA ILE A 85 6.09 9.64 -15.02
C ILE A 85 5.18 9.67 -16.23
N LEU A 86 4.78 8.49 -16.70
CA LEU A 86 3.90 8.33 -17.85
C LEU A 86 2.45 8.20 -17.38
N GLY A 87 1.70 9.30 -17.49
CA GLY A 87 0.27 9.37 -17.17
C GLY A 87 -0.04 10.13 -15.88
N ALA A 88 -1.15 10.88 -15.89
CA ALA A 88 -1.59 11.74 -14.79
C ALA A 88 -2.88 11.24 -14.12
N GLY A 89 -3.11 9.92 -14.14
CA GLY A 89 -4.17 9.28 -13.34
C GLY A 89 -3.77 9.15 -11.87
N PRO A 90 -4.65 8.59 -11.00
CA PRO A 90 -4.42 8.52 -9.55
C PRO A 90 -3.05 7.93 -9.17
N ILE A 91 -2.66 6.80 -9.77
CA ILE A 91 -1.36 6.15 -9.51
C ILE A 91 -0.18 7.02 -9.96
N GLY A 92 -0.30 7.70 -11.11
CA GLY A 92 0.72 8.63 -11.58
C GLY A 92 0.91 9.82 -10.64
N LEU A 93 -0.20 10.38 -10.12
CA LEU A 93 -0.18 11.50 -9.20
C LEU A 93 0.43 11.13 -7.84
N VAL A 94 0.04 9.99 -7.24
CA VAL A 94 0.65 9.56 -5.96
C VAL A 94 2.12 9.16 -6.13
N THR A 95 2.50 8.60 -7.28
CA THR A 95 3.91 8.34 -7.61
C THR A 95 4.69 9.64 -7.75
N MET A 96 4.11 10.67 -8.39
CA MET A 96 4.71 12.01 -8.49
C MET A 96 4.88 12.66 -7.13
N LEU A 97 3.85 12.61 -6.28
CA LEU A 97 3.91 13.14 -4.92
C LEU A 97 5.02 12.46 -4.11
N THR A 98 5.13 11.13 -4.25
CA THR A 98 6.18 10.34 -3.60
C THR A 98 7.57 10.67 -4.13
N ALA A 99 7.75 10.72 -5.45
CA ALA A 99 9.05 10.96 -6.06
C ALA A 99 9.63 12.34 -5.73
N ARG A 100 8.76 13.30 -5.39
CA ARG A 100 9.13 14.66 -4.96
C ARG A 100 9.39 14.79 -3.46
N ALA A 101 8.84 13.90 -2.64
CA ALA A 101 8.88 13.98 -1.18
C ALA A 101 10.28 13.72 -0.62
#